data_AF-A0A673K8S7-F1
#
_entry.id   AF-A0A673K8S7-F1
#
_cell.length_a   1.000
_cell.length_b   1.000
_cell.length_c   1.000
_cell.angle_alpha   90.00
_cell.angle_beta   90.00
_cell.angle_gamma   90.00
#
_symmetry.space_group_name_H-M   'P 1'
#
loop_
_entity.id
_entity.type
_entity.pdbx_description
1 polymer ?
#
loop_
_entity_poly.entity_id
_entity_poly.type
_entity_poly.pdbx_seq_one_letter_code
_entity_poly.pdbx_strand_id
1 'polypeptide(L)'
;FFFHVQFIYLFFICLVDLLKVTAIPLMKKFGIDGDGLEIKVLKRGMAPAGGGEVLFTCPVRRSMKPVHLTEPGKIKRIRGTAFSVRVSPQMANRIVDSARSILNKFIPDIYIYTDHMKGASSGRSPGFGLTLVAETVNGTFLGAEVVSTPQGQGDPVLPEDLGRNCAKLLLEEVYRGGCVDSTNQSLALLYMMLGQQDVSKTLLGPLSPYTVEFLRHIRDFFQIMFKIEQQKPGEDERKGGEKVLMTCVGAGYSNISKTIK
;
A
#
# COMPACT_ATOMS: atom_id res chain seq x y z
N PHE A 1 14.86 -14.81 1.69
CA PHE A 1 13.82 -13.76 1.67
C PHE A 1 12.97 -13.77 2.94
N PHE A 2 13.58 -13.88 4.13
CA PHE A 2 12.84 -13.90 5.39
C PHE A 2 13.52 -12.92 6.35
N PHE A 3 12.86 -11.78 6.54
CA PHE A 3 13.37 -10.59 7.20
C PHE A 3 13.79 -10.88 8.65
N HIS A 4 15.11 -10.92 8.85
CA HIS A 4 15.74 -10.66 10.14
C HIS A 4 16.19 -9.20 10.10
N VAL A 5 15.80 -8.40 11.10
CA VAL A 5 15.95 -6.93 11.23
C VAL A 5 16.84 -6.35 10.14
N GLN A 6 16.20 -6.03 9.01
CA GLN A 6 16.90 -5.53 7.84
C GLN A 6 16.67 -4.03 7.85
N PHE A 7 17.75 -3.25 7.98
CA PHE A 7 17.73 -1.84 7.58
C PHE A 7 17.48 -1.82 6.08
N ILE A 8 16.22 -1.67 5.70
CA ILE A 8 15.85 -1.55 4.30
C ILE A 8 16.13 -0.10 3.90
N TYR A 9 17.27 0.12 3.24
CA TYR A 9 17.54 1.37 2.51
C TYR A 9 16.67 1.39 1.25
N LEU A 10 15.36 1.66 1.40
CA LEU A 10 14.46 1.84 0.26
C LEU A 10 14.83 3.16 -0.41
N PHE A 11 15.23 3.10 -1.69
CA PHE A 11 15.70 4.26 -2.47
C PHE A 11 14.62 5.34 -2.72
N PHE A 12 13.37 5.10 -2.31
CA PHE A 12 12.27 6.08 -2.29
C PHE A 12 11.50 5.96 -0.97
N ILE A 13 11.95 6.69 0.05
CA ILE A 13 11.37 6.70 1.42
C ILE A 13 9.95 7.27 1.48
N CYS A 14 9.42 7.86 0.40
CA CYS A 14 8.02 8.28 0.41
C CYS A 14 7.04 7.12 0.55
N LEU A 15 7.36 5.95 -0.03
CA LEU A 15 6.47 4.78 -0.04
C LEU A 15 6.21 4.18 1.35
N VAL A 16 6.89 4.68 2.38
CA VAL A 16 6.90 4.06 3.72
C VAL A 16 5.57 4.25 4.44
N ASP A 17 4.91 5.41 4.29
CA ASP A 17 3.59 5.62 4.89
C ASP A 17 2.55 4.72 4.24
N LEU A 18 2.60 4.59 2.90
CA LEU A 18 1.72 3.70 2.16
C LEU A 18 1.92 2.24 2.61
N LEU A 19 3.16 1.74 2.62
CA LEU A 19 3.50 0.39 3.10
C LEU A 19 3.02 0.14 4.53
N LYS A 20 3.20 1.13 5.41
CA LYS A 20 2.76 1.03 6.80
C LYS A 20 1.26 0.84 6.91
N VAL A 21 0.47 1.54 6.11
CA VAL A 21 -0.98 1.54 6.25
C VAL A 21 -1.66 0.47 5.38
N THR A 22 -1.09 0.09 4.23
CA THR A 22 -1.70 -0.92 3.33
C THR A 22 -1.06 -2.30 3.46
N ALA A 23 0.28 -2.38 3.47
CA ALA A 23 0.98 -3.66 3.48
C ALA A 23 0.94 -4.34 4.86
N ILE A 24 1.04 -3.59 5.97
CA ILE A 24 0.96 -4.20 7.32
C ILE A 24 -0.41 -4.86 7.55
N PRO A 25 -1.57 -4.22 7.29
CA PRO A 25 -2.84 -4.91 7.45
C PRO A 25 -3.01 -6.09 6.49
N LEU A 26 -2.48 -6.01 5.27
CA LEU A 26 -2.47 -7.14 4.34
C LEU A 26 -1.68 -8.32 4.93
N MET A 27 -0.47 -8.08 5.44
CA MET A 27 0.36 -9.08 6.10
C MET A 27 -0.34 -9.72 7.31
N LYS A 28 -1.04 -8.93 8.12
CA LYS A 28 -1.86 -9.42 9.24
C LYS A 28 -2.94 -10.39 8.75
N LYS A 29 -3.65 -10.07 7.67
CA LYS A 29 -4.65 -10.98 7.08
C LYS A 29 -4.06 -12.33 6.66
N PHE A 30 -2.82 -12.36 6.18
CA PHE A 30 -2.10 -13.60 5.86
C PHE A 30 -1.53 -14.34 7.10
N GLY A 31 -1.89 -13.93 8.31
CA GLY A 31 -1.50 -14.59 9.56
C GLY A 31 -0.12 -14.18 10.09
N ILE A 32 0.47 -13.10 9.56
CA ILE A 32 1.61 -12.41 10.21
C ILE A 32 1.07 -11.49 11.32
N ASP A 33 0.29 -12.07 12.22
CA ASP A 33 -0.14 -11.41 13.44
C ASP A 33 0.96 -11.62 14.48
N GLY A 34 1.39 -10.60 15.19
CA GLY A 34 2.36 -10.76 16.26
C GLY A 34 2.77 -9.42 16.84
N ASP A 35 2.97 -9.41 18.16
CA ASP A 35 3.54 -8.29 18.90
C ASP A 35 4.94 -8.00 18.37
N GLY A 36 5.01 -7.07 17.42
CA GLY A 36 6.26 -6.69 16.76
C GLY A 36 6.19 -6.40 15.27
N LEU A 37 5.06 -6.64 14.57
CA LEU A 37 4.96 -6.17 13.17
C LEU A 37 4.70 -4.66 13.13
N GLU A 38 5.77 -3.87 13.01
CA GLU A 38 5.69 -2.41 13.02
C GLU A 38 6.74 -1.79 12.09
N ILE A 39 6.33 -0.74 11.38
CA ILE A 39 7.23 0.15 10.64
C ILE A 39 7.29 1.48 11.39
N LYS A 40 8.47 1.81 11.94
CA LYS A 40 8.77 3.09 12.60
C LYS A 40 9.65 3.94 11.70
N VAL A 41 9.16 5.11 11.33
CA VAL A 41 9.93 6.11 10.59
C VAL A 41 10.74 6.92 11.59
N LEU A 42 12.07 6.76 11.57
CA LEU A 42 12.98 7.52 12.44
C LEU A 42 13.36 8.85 11.80
N LYS A 43 13.68 8.81 10.51
CA LYS A 43 14.03 9.99 9.71
C LYS A 43 13.38 9.88 8.34
N ARG A 44 12.81 10.98 7.84
CA ARG A 44 12.30 11.06 6.46
C ARG A 44 13.36 11.68 5.57
N GLY A 45 13.56 11.13 4.38
CA GLY A 45 14.52 11.67 3.41
C GLY A 45 13.93 11.68 2.01
N MET A 46 13.95 12.83 1.36
CA MET A 46 13.52 12.98 -0.03
C MET A 46 14.71 12.89 -0.99
N ALA A 47 14.48 12.44 -2.22
CA ALA A 47 15.44 12.58 -3.30
C ALA A 47 15.78 14.08 -3.55
N PRO A 48 17.00 14.43 -4.01
CA PRO A 48 18.07 13.54 -4.46
C PRO A 48 19.06 13.10 -3.37
N ALA A 49 19.27 13.89 -2.30
CA ALA A 49 20.29 13.61 -1.30
C ALA A 49 19.87 12.59 -0.21
N GLY A 50 18.58 12.23 -0.16
CA GLY A 50 18.05 11.16 0.71
C GLY A 50 18.27 11.40 2.21
N GLY A 51 18.66 10.34 2.92
CA GLY A 51 18.98 10.36 4.36
C GLY A 51 17.81 10.02 5.29
N GLY A 52 16.85 9.23 4.83
CA GLY A 52 15.81 8.67 5.70
C GLY A 52 16.22 7.34 6.32
N GLU A 53 15.67 7.06 7.49
CA GLU A 53 15.92 5.88 8.31
C GLU A 53 14.58 5.32 8.79
N VAL A 54 14.39 4.03 8.58
CA VAL A 54 13.17 3.32 8.96
C VAL A 54 13.56 2.04 9.69
N LEU A 55 12.94 1.82 10.85
CA LEU A 55 13.05 0.58 11.58
C LEU A 55 11.84 -0.29 11.26
N PHE A 56 12.08 -1.41 10.59
CA PHE A 56 11.07 -2.42 10.34
C PHE A 56 11.29 -3.61 11.27
N THR A 57 10.27 -3.90 12.08
CA THR A 57 10.23 -5.08 12.92
C THR A 57 9.16 -6.03 12.36
N CYS A 58 9.50 -7.31 12.20
CA CYS A 58 8.59 -8.33 11.70
C CYS A 58 8.76 -9.63 12.49
N PRO A 59 7.68 -10.22 13.02
CA PRO A 59 7.75 -11.51 13.68
C PRO A 59 7.97 -12.62 12.65
N VAL A 60 8.78 -13.62 13.02
CA VAL A 60 9.04 -14.77 12.15
C VAL A 60 7.95 -15.83 12.34
N ARG A 61 7.16 -16.04 11.27
CA ARG A 61 6.14 -17.09 11.19
C ARG A 61 6.64 -18.28 10.37
N ARG A 62 6.10 -19.47 10.69
CA ARG A 62 6.47 -20.75 10.06
C ARG A 62 5.70 -20.99 8.77
N SER A 63 4.41 -20.69 8.77
CA SER A 63 3.54 -20.78 7.61
C SER A 63 2.62 -19.58 7.55
N MET A 64 2.19 -19.24 6.34
CA MET A 64 1.21 -18.19 6.07
C MET A 64 -0.18 -18.82 5.98
N LYS A 65 -1.20 -18.12 6.45
CA LYS A 65 -2.59 -18.58 6.38
C LYS A 65 -3.18 -18.27 5.00
N PRO A 66 -3.98 -19.19 4.42
CA PRO A 66 -4.76 -18.90 3.24
C PRO A 66 -5.80 -17.82 3.55
N VAL A 67 -6.13 -17.00 2.55
CA VAL A 67 -7.02 -15.85 2.71
C VAL A 67 -8.10 -15.87 1.66
N HIS A 68 -9.32 -15.50 2.08
CA HIS A 68 -10.47 -15.27 1.21
C HIS A 68 -10.87 -13.80 1.27
N LEU A 69 -10.45 -13.02 0.27
CA LEU A 69 -10.81 -11.61 0.10
C LEU A 69 -11.65 -11.46 -1.15
N THR A 70 -12.90 -11.92 -1.10
CA THR A 70 -13.84 -11.87 -2.23
C THR A 70 -14.70 -10.62 -2.23
N GLU A 71 -14.84 -9.94 -1.10
CA GLU A 71 -15.77 -8.82 -0.93
C GLU A 71 -15.01 -7.53 -0.55
N PRO A 72 -14.95 -6.53 -1.44
CA PRO A 72 -14.24 -5.29 -1.17
C PRO A 72 -14.95 -4.43 -0.12
N GLY A 73 -16.28 -4.52 -0.04
CA GLY A 73 -17.10 -3.77 0.90
C GLY A 73 -17.20 -2.27 0.57
N LYS A 74 -18.03 -1.55 1.31
CA LYS A 74 -18.17 -0.09 1.19
C LYS A 74 -17.04 0.62 1.94
N ILE A 75 -16.65 1.80 1.47
CA ILE A 75 -15.69 2.67 2.17
C ILE A 75 -16.36 3.22 3.42
N LYS A 76 -15.72 2.98 4.57
CA LYS A 76 -16.13 3.45 5.87
C LYS A 76 -15.64 4.87 6.12
N ARG A 77 -14.36 5.13 5.84
CA ARG A 77 -13.68 6.39 6.16
C ARG A 77 -12.38 6.55 5.38
N ILE A 78 -11.89 7.78 5.28
CA ILE A 78 -10.60 8.08 4.65
C ILE A 78 -9.64 8.63 5.71
N ARG A 79 -8.43 8.07 5.74
CA ARG A 79 -7.32 8.54 6.55
C ARG A 79 -6.16 8.93 5.64
N GLY A 80 -5.23 9.73 6.13
CA GLY A 80 -4.05 10.06 5.35
C GLY A 80 -2.99 10.74 6.18
N THR A 81 -1.80 10.86 5.61
CA THR A 81 -0.68 11.58 6.21
C THR A 81 -0.09 12.51 5.15
N ALA A 82 -0.18 13.81 5.40
CA ALA A 82 0.52 14.84 4.65
C ALA A 82 1.84 15.13 5.37
N PHE A 83 2.97 14.85 4.72
CA PHE A 83 4.27 15.09 5.32
C PHE A 83 5.00 16.23 4.61
N SER A 84 5.87 16.89 5.35
CA SER A 84 6.72 17.97 4.84
C SER A 84 8.08 17.95 5.54
N VAL A 85 9.15 17.99 4.75
CA VAL A 85 10.54 17.90 5.22
C VAL A 85 11.32 19.09 4.67
N ARG A 86 12.04 19.80 5.56
CA ARG A 86 12.84 21.01 5.24
C ARG A 86 12.11 22.11 4.45
N VAL A 87 10.77 22.11 4.46
CA VAL A 87 9.91 23.15 3.88
C VAL A 87 8.99 23.72 4.94
N SER A 88 8.27 24.80 4.63
CA SER A 88 7.30 25.40 5.57
C SER A 88 6.17 24.40 5.89
N PRO A 89 5.72 24.29 7.15
CA PRO A 89 4.55 23.47 7.53
C PRO A 89 3.27 23.92 6.82
N GLN A 90 3.21 25.15 6.33
CA GLN A 90 2.10 25.65 5.52
C GLN A 90 1.89 24.82 4.25
N MET A 91 2.92 24.16 3.73
CA MET A 91 2.79 23.28 2.56
C MET A 91 1.89 22.10 2.87
N ALA A 92 2.08 21.43 4.02
CA ALA A 92 1.23 20.31 4.43
C ALA A 92 -0.23 20.74 4.63
N ASN A 93 -0.47 21.92 5.23
CA ASN A 93 -1.83 22.43 5.42
C ASN A 93 -2.54 22.70 4.08
N ARG A 94 -1.87 23.35 3.12
CA ARG A 94 -2.41 23.59 1.76
C ARG A 94 -2.76 22.29 1.03
N ILE A 95 -1.95 21.25 1.19
CA ILE A 95 -2.21 19.91 0.64
C ILE A 95 -3.46 19.29 1.27
N VAL A 96 -3.62 19.41 2.59
CA VAL A 96 -4.79 18.88 3.32
C VAL A 96 -6.06 19.56 2.85
N ASP A 97 -6.07 20.89 2.73
CA ASP A 97 -7.25 21.66 2.33
C ASP A 97 -7.68 21.33 0.88
N SER A 98 -6.71 21.22 -0.03
CA SER A 98 -6.96 20.88 -1.42
C SER A 98 -7.46 19.44 -1.60
N ALA A 99 -6.91 18.47 -0.86
CA ALA A 99 -7.40 17.09 -0.87
C ALA A 99 -8.83 16.99 -0.30
N ARG A 100 -9.10 17.68 0.83
CA ARG A 100 -10.43 17.72 1.45
C ARG A 100 -11.49 18.34 0.53
N SER A 101 -11.13 19.37 -0.23
CA SER A 101 -12.05 20.02 -1.18
C SER A 101 -12.66 19.04 -2.21
N ILE A 102 -11.91 18.02 -2.61
CA ILE A 102 -12.39 16.96 -3.52
C ILE A 102 -13.13 15.88 -2.74
N LEU A 103 -12.52 15.36 -1.68
CA LEU A 103 -13.01 14.17 -0.97
C LEU A 103 -14.31 14.43 -0.18
N ASN A 104 -14.51 15.65 0.35
CA ASN A 104 -15.71 16.02 1.11
C ASN A 104 -17.01 15.88 0.29
N LYS A 105 -16.93 15.85 -1.04
CA LYS A 105 -18.08 15.62 -1.92
C LYS A 105 -18.62 14.19 -1.85
N PHE A 106 -17.80 13.25 -1.37
CA PHE A 106 -18.12 11.82 -1.35
C PHE A 106 -18.38 11.31 0.07
N ILE A 107 -17.51 11.62 1.03
CA ILE A 107 -17.57 11.10 2.41
C ILE A 107 -17.20 12.22 3.38
N PRO A 108 -17.94 12.42 4.50
CA PRO A 108 -17.61 13.43 5.50
C PRO A 108 -16.51 13.00 6.49
N ASP A 109 -16.33 11.71 6.75
CA ASP A 109 -15.30 11.17 7.68
C ASP A 109 -13.92 11.08 7.00
N ILE A 110 -13.27 12.23 6.87
CA ILE A 110 -11.91 12.37 6.34
C ILE A 110 -11.00 13.02 7.38
N TYR A 111 -9.94 12.32 7.74
CA TYR A 111 -8.93 12.82 8.66
C TYR A 111 -7.52 12.62 8.11
N ILE A 112 -6.81 13.73 7.87
CA ILE A 112 -5.45 13.73 7.34
C ILE A 112 -4.52 14.27 8.42
N TYR A 113 -3.56 13.47 8.85
CA TYR A 113 -2.50 13.84 9.78
C TYR A 113 -1.47 14.71 9.07
N THR A 114 -0.97 15.74 9.74
CA THR A 114 0.14 16.56 9.24
C THR A 114 1.42 16.20 9.98
N ASP A 115 2.43 15.73 9.27
CA ASP A 115 3.74 15.38 9.81
C ASP A 115 4.81 16.36 9.28
N HIS A 116 5.28 17.25 10.16
CA HIS A 116 6.33 18.22 9.83
C HIS A 116 7.62 17.84 10.53
N MET A 117 8.67 17.57 9.76
CA MET A 117 9.99 17.26 10.32
C MET A 117 10.99 18.39 10.07
N LYS A 118 11.74 18.76 11.13
CA LYS A 118 12.82 19.76 11.10
C LYS A 118 14.14 19.16 11.60
N GLY A 119 15.26 19.76 11.18
CA GLY A 119 16.58 19.45 11.70
C GLY A 119 17.09 18.07 11.26
N ALA A 120 17.75 17.35 12.17
CA ALA A 120 18.44 16.10 11.87
C ALA A 120 17.52 14.95 11.42
N SER A 121 16.22 15.01 11.74
CA SER A 121 15.22 13.99 11.35
C SER A 121 14.58 14.23 9.97
N SER A 122 14.87 15.37 9.34
CA SER A 122 14.28 15.81 8.06
C SER A 122 15.12 15.47 6.83
N GLY A 123 16.02 14.48 6.94
CA GLY A 123 16.88 14.05 5.85
C GLY A 123 17.78 15.17 5.34
N ARG A 124 18.21 15.09 4.08
CA ARG A 124 19.10 16.08 3.45
C ARG A 124 18.45 16.95 2.38
N SER A 125 17.31 16.52 1.82
CA SER A 125 16.62 17.24 0.74
C SER A 125 15.24 17.73 1.19
N PRO A 126 14.80 18.91 0.73
CA PRO A 126 13.43 19.38 0.94
C PRO A 126 12.43 18.60 0.09
N GLY A 127 11.20 18.50 0.60
CA GLY A 127 10.12 17.83 -0.11
C GLY A 127 8.82 17.80 0.70
N PHE A 128 7.74 17.49 0.01
CA PHE A 128 6.43 17.30 0.61
C PHE A 128 5.67 16.21 -0.15
N GLY A 129 4.69 15.62 0.51
CA GLY A 129 3.88 14.58 -0.11
C GLY A 129 2.62 14.30 0.69
N LEU A 130 1.74 13.54 0.06
CA LEU A 130 0.48 13.11 0.64
C LEU A 130 0.30 11.62 0.39
N THR A 131 -0.02 10.91 1.45
CA THR A 131 -0.55 9.55 1.39
C THR A 131 -2.00 9.59 1.85
N LEU A 132 -2.91 9.05 1.04
CA LEU A 132 -4.31 8.88 1.41
C LEU A 132 -4.66 7.39 1.38
N VAL A 133 -5.51 6.96 2.31
CA VAL A 133 -5.98 5.59 2.43
C VAL A 133 -7.48 5.58 2.73
N ALA A 134 -8.23 4.86 1.92
CA ALA A 134 -9.62 4.50 2.17
C ALA A 134 -9.70 3.17 2.92
N GLU A 135 -10.34 3.19 4.09
CA GLU A 135 -10.64 2.00 4.88
C GLU A 135 -12.06 1.51 4.55
N THR A 136 -12.19 0.24 4.22
CA THR A 136 -13.49 -0.40 3.97
C THR A 136 -14.05 -1.03 5.24
N VAL A 137 -15.35 -1.30 5.25
CA VAL A 137 -16.02 -2.03 6.34
C VAL A 137 -15.47 -3.44 6.55
N ASN A 138 -14.90 -4.05 5.50
CA ASN A 138 -14.31 -5.40 5.53
C ASN A 138 -12.81 -5.37 5.93
N GLY A 139 -12.32 -4.22 6.39
CA GLY A 139 -10.93 -4.04 6.80
C GLY A 139 -9.93 -4.22 5.67
N THR A 140 -10.32 -3.95 4.42
CA THR A 140 -9.37 -3.73 3.32
C THR A 140 -8.98 -2.26 3.31
N PHE A 141 -7.75 -2.00 2.87
CA PHE A 141 -7.18 -0.66 2.81
C PHE A 141 -6.81 -0.41 1.37
N LEU A 142 -7.32 0.69 0.83
CA LEU A 142 -6.97 1.16 -0.50
C LEU A 142 -6.21 2.47 -0.41
N GLY A 143 -4.99 2.53 -0.93
CA GLY A 143 -4.07 3.64 -0.74
C GLY A 143 -3.53 4.22 -2.03
N ALA A 144 -3.36 5.54 -2.03
CA ALA A 144 -2.68 6.29 -3.07
C ALA A 144 -1.71 7.29 -2.44
N GLU A 145 -0.61 7.55 -3.14
CA GLU A 145 0.40 8.52 -2.70
C GLU A 145 0.88 9.39 -3.85
N VAL A 146 1.28 10.62 -3.52
CA VAL A 146 1.93 11.54 -4.46
C VAL A 146 3.00 12.34 -3.72
N VAL A 147 4.13 12.54 -4.38
CA VAL A 147 5.26 13.34 -3.90
C VAL A 147 5.53 14.54 -4.79
N SER A 148 6.11 15.58 -4.17
CA SER A 148 6.73 16.68 -4.89
C SER A 148 7.89 16.19 -5.75
N THR A 149 8.09 16.85 -6.89
CA THR A 149 9.27 16.64 -7.72
C THR A 149 10.56 16.94 -6.94
N PRO A 150 11.63 16.13 -7.10
CA PRO A 150 12.91 16.38 -6.45
C PRO A 150 13.48 17.76 -6.80
N GLN A 151 14.17 18.38 -5.85
CA GLN A 151 14.77 19.69 -6.07
C GLN A 151 15.78 19.64 -7.24
N GLY A 152 15.55 20.47 -8.26
CA GLY A 152 16.40 20.55 -9.46
C GLY A 152 16.03 19.60 -10.59
N GLN A 153 14.92 18.85 -10.49
CA GLN A 153 14.40 18.01 -11.57
C GLN A 153 12.93 18.32 -11.84
N GLY A 154 12.64 18.71 -13.08
CA GLY A 154 11.27 18.94 -13.57
C GLY A 154 10.64 20.25 -13.08
N ASP A 155 9.37 20.42 -13.44
CA ASP A 155 8.60 21.60 -13.08
C ASP A 155 8.19 21.59 -11.59
N PRO A 156 8.16 22.77 -10.94
CA PRO A 156 7.73 22.88 -9.55
C PRO A 156 6.24 22.53 -9.43
N VAL A 157 5.95 21.48 -8.65
CA VAL A 157 4.58 21.06 -8.36
C VAL A 157 3.99 21.93 -7.26
N LEU A 158 2.80 22.49 -7.49
CA LEU A 158 2.07 23.23 -6.46
C LEU A 158 1.47 22.26 -5.43
N PRO A 159 1.49 22.60 -4.13
CA PRO A 159 0.92 21.76 -3.08
C PRO A 159 -0.59 21.51 -3.27
N GLU A 160 -1.34 22.48 -3.80
CA GLU A 160 -2.75 22.31 -4.11
C GLU A 160 -2.99 21.28 -5.21
N ASP A 161 -2.18 21.32 -6.26
CA ASP A 161 -2.32 20.38 -7.37
C ASP A 161 -1.91 18.97 -6.94
N LEU A 162 -0.89 18.85 -6.09
CA LEU A 162 -0.51 17.57 -5.47
C LEU A 162 -1.67 16.97 -4.67
N GLY A 163 -2.32 17.76 -3.81
CA GLY A 163 -3.46 17.30 -3.02
C GLY A 163 -4.65 16.89 -3.88
N ARG A 164 -4.95 17.67 -4.94
CA ARG A 164 -6.01 17.34 -5.90
C ARG A 164 -5.71 16.07 -6.69
N ASN A 165 -4.48 15.90 -7.15
CA ASN A 165 -4.05 14.72 -7.92
C ASN A 165 -4.07 13.47 -7.06
N CYS A 166 -3.58 13.53 -5.82
CA CYS A 166 -3.63 12.40 -4.89
C CYS A 166 -5.07 11.98 -4.57
N ALA A 167 -5.98 12.93 -4.35
CA ALA A 167 -7.40 12.62 -4.16
C ALA A 167 -8.03 11.94 -5.39
N LYS A 168 -7.68 12.37 -6.61
CA LYS A 168 -8.14 11.71 -7.85
C LYS A 168 -7.60 10.28 -7.98
N LEU A 169 -6.32 10.07 -7.69
CA LEU A 169 -5.71 8.73 -7.72
C LEU A 169 -6.37 7.79 -6.70
N LEU A 170 -6.68 8.27 -5.49
CA LEU A 170 -7.42 7.46 -4.53
C LEU A 170 -8.80 7.07 -5.06
N LEU A 171 -9.53 8.03 -5.65
CA LEU A 171 -10.84 7.75 -6.24
C LEU A 171 -10.74 6.77 -7.41
N GLU A 172 -9.65 6.79 -8.17
CA GLU A 172 -9.38 5.82 -9.23
C GLU A 172 -9.14 4.40 -8.67
N GLU A 173 -8.34 4.26 -7.61
CA GLU A 173 -8.15 2.97 -6.92
C GLU A 173 -9.48 2.45 -6.34
N VAL A 174 -10.30 3.33 -5.78
CA VAL A 174 -11.65 2.98 -5.32
C VAL A 174 -12.55 2.55 -6.48
N TYR A 175 -12.49 3.23 -7.63
CA TYR A 175 -13.27 2.90 -8.81
C TYR A 175 -12.90 1.53 -9.39
N ARG A 176 -11.62 1.16 -9.33
CA ARG A 176 -11.13 -0.19 -9.70
C ARG A 176 -11.74 -1.29 -8.82
N GLY A 177 -12.09 -0.97 -7.57
CA GLY A 177 -12.97 -1.80 -6.74
C GLY A 177 -12.41 -3.16 -6.31
N GLY A 178 -11.08 -3.32 -6.29
CA GLY A 178 -10.42 -4.52 -5.77
C GLY A 178 -10.37 -4.55 -4.24
N CYS A 179 -10.10 -5.73 -3.67
CA CYS A 179 -9.81 -5.87 -2.24
C CYS A 179 -8.39 -5.46 -1.87
N VAL A 180 -7.50 -5.36 -2.86
CA VAL A 180 -6.08 -5.02 -2.71
C VAL A 180 -5.72 -3.94 -3.72
N ASP A 181 -4.96 -2.95 -3.26
CA ASP A 181 -4.39 -1.88 -4.10
C ASP A 181 -3.54 -2.39 -5.25
N SER A 182 -3.52 -1.61 -6.34
CA SER A 182 -2.63 -1.83 -7.49
C SER A 182 -1.16 -2.05 -7.10
N THR A 183 -0.65 -1.30 -6.12
CA THR A 183 0.74 -1.39 -5.63
C THR A 183 1.03 -2.69 -4.88
N ASN A 184 0.07 -3.22 -4.15
CA ASN A 184 0.24 -4.39 -3.27
C ASN A 184 -0.29 -5.70 -3.88
N GLN A 185 -0.78 -5.68 -5.13
CA GLN A 185 -1.25 -6.88 -5.83
C GLN A 185 -0.19 -7.97 -5.88
N SER A 186 1.04 -7.61 -6.26
CA SER A 186 2.17 -8.54 -6.36
C SER A 186 2.50 -9.18 -5.01
N LEU A 187 2.49 -8.40 -3.94
CA LEU A 187 2.72 -8.88 -2.57
C LEU A 187 1.63 -9.85 -2.11
N ALA A 188 0.36 -9.54 -2.40
CA ALA A 188 -0.76 -10.43 -2.10
C ALA A 188 -0.63 -11.77 -2.84
N LEU A 189 -0.32 -11.75 -4.13
CA LEU A 189 -0.13 -12.96 -4.94
C LEU A 189 1.06 -13.79 -4.44
N LEU A 190 2.15 -13.13 -4.05
CA LEU A 190 3.32 -13.80 -3.46
C LEU A 190 2.93 -14.56 -2.19
N TYR A 191 2.15 -13.94 -1.29
CA TYR A 191 1.72 -14.59 -0.05
C TYR A 191 0.70 -15.71 -0.26
N MET A 192 -0.20 -15.58 -1.25
CA MET A 192 -1.09 -16.68 -1.62
C MET A 192 -0.31 -17.89 -2.13
N MET A 193 0.72 -17.65 -2.95
CA MET A 193 1.56 -18.72 -3.49
C MET A 193 2.40 -19.39 -2.38
N LEU A 194 2.99 -18.63 -1.45
CA LEU A 194 3.78 -19.16 -0.35
C LEU A 194 2.93 -19.73 0.81
N GLY A 195 1.61 -19.66 0.72
CA GLY A 195 0.69 -20.18 1.71
C GLY A 195 0.75 -21.69 1.90
N GLN A 196 0.02 -22.18 2.91
CA GLN A 196 -0.27 -23.61 3.05
C GLN A 196 -0.96 -24.17 1.79
N GLN A 197 -0.96 -25.49 1.62
CA GLN A 197 -1.64 -26.17 0.51
C GLN A 197 -3.16 -26.11 0.66
N ASP A 198 -3.70 -24.90 0.54
CA ASP A 198 -5.11 -24.59 0.64
C ASP A 198 -5.45 -23.51 -0.39
N VAL A 199 -6.73 -23.41 -0.71
CA VAL A 199 -7.25 -22.50 -1.73
C VAL A 199 -7.33 -21.09 -1.15
N SER A 200 -6.54 -20.17 -1.68
CA SER A 200 -6.68 -18.74 -1.43
C SER A 200 -7.44 -18.07 -2.57
N LYS A 201 -8.36 -17.15 -2.23
CA LYS A 201 -9.14 -16.38 -3.19
C LYS A 201 -8.99 -14.88 -2.91
N THR A 202 -8.61 -14.09 -3.89
CA THR A 202 -8.52 -12.63 -3.76
C THR A 202 -9.15 -11.94 -4.95
N LEU A 203 -10.01 -10.96 -4.68
CA LEU A 203 -10.59 -10.09 -5.69
C LEU A 203 -9.66 -8.90 -5.90
N LEU A 204 -9.16 -8.75 -7.12
CA LEU A 204 -8.32 -7.64 -7.53
C LEU A 204 -9.09 -6.74 -8.50
N GLY A 205 -8.65 -5.49 -8.63
CA GLY A 205 -9.02 -4.64 -9.75
C GLY A 205 -8.31 -5.10 -11.05
N PRO A 206 -8.29 -4.25 -12.09
CA PRO A 206 -7.53 -4.56 -13.30
C PRO A 206 -6.06 -4.81 -12.96
N LEU A 207 -5.49 -5.85 -13.59
CA LEU A 207 -4.12 -6.26 -13.32
C LEU A 207 -3.14 -5.23 -13.89
N SER A 208 -2.20 -4.78 -13.05
CA SER A 208 -1.11 -3.94 -13.54
C SER A 208 -0.17 -4.74 -14.46
N PRO A 209 0.50 -4.11 -15.45
CA PRO A 209 1.50 -4.79 -16.28
C PRO A 209 2.59 -5.48 -15.45
N TYR A 210 3.01 -4.84 -14.36
CA TYR A 210 3.95 -5.41 -13.39
C TYR A 210 3.40 -6.70 -12.75
N THR A 211 2.13 -6.71 -12.35
CA THR A 211 1.47 -7.90 -11.80
C THR A 211 1.43 -9.04 -12.82
N VAL A 212 1.21 -8.75 -14.11
CA VAL A 212 1.18 -9.75 -15.18
C VAL A 212 2.55 -10.39 -15.39
N GLU A 213 3.61 -9.60 -15.42
CA GLU A 213 4.99 -10.13 -15.50
C GLU A 213 5.34 -10.96 -14.26
N PHE A 214 4.93 -10.49 -13.08
CA PHE A 214 5.14 -11.21 -11.84
C PHE A 214 4.46 -12.59 -11.83
N LEU A 215 3.24 -12.70 -12.39
CA LEU A 215 2.56 -13.99 -12.56
C LEU A 215 3.33 -14.95 -13.48
N ARG A 216 3.98 -14.44 -14.54
CA ARG A 216 4.85 -15.26 -15.41
C ARG A 216 6.05 -15.80 -14.63
N HIS A 217 6.70 -14.95 -13.83
CA HIS A 217 7.78 -15.39 -12.96
C HIS A 217 7.34 -16.43 -11.94
N ILE A 218 6.17 -16.27 -11.31
CA ILE A 218 5.66 -17.30 -10.39
C ILE A 218 5.49 -18.64 -11.10
N ARG A 219 4.97 -18.64 -12.35
CA ARG A 219 4.85 -19.87 -13.13
C ARG A 219 6.20 -20.51 -13.40
N ASP A 220 7.20 -19.74 -13.80
CA ASP A 220 8.51 -20.27 -14.17
C ASP A 220 9.28 -20.83 -12.95
N PHE A 221 9.26 -20.12 -11.81
CA PHE A 221 10.00 -20.51 -10.60
C PHE A 221 9.29 -21.55 -9.73
N PHE A 222 7.97 -21.40 -9.53
CA PHE A 222 7.20 -22.22 -8.59
C PHE A 222 6.27 -23.23 -9.27
N GLN A 223 6.10 -23.14 -10.60
CA GLN A 223 5.19 -24.01 -11.37
C GLN A 223 3.74 -23.96 -10.86
N ILE A 224 3.37 -22.85 -10.21
CA ILE A 224 2.02 -22.61 -9.70
C ILE A 224 1.29 -21.70 -10.69
N MET A 225 0.05 -22.08 -11.03
CA MET A 225 -0.83 -21.30 -11.89
C MET A 225 -2.01 -20.75 -11.09
N PHE A 226 -2.27 -19.46 -11.30
CA PHE A 226 -3.46 -18.79 -10.77
C PHE A 226 -4.62 -18.98 -11.73
N LYS A 227 -5.78 -19.37 -11.19
CA LYS A 227 -7.04 -19.31 -11.92
C LYS A 227 -7.55 -17.87 -11.90
N ILE A 228 -7.78 -17.32 -13.08
CA ILE A 228 -8.22 -15.94 -13.29
C ILE A 228 -9.67 -15.99 -13.76
N GLU A 229 -10.59 -15.50 -12.94
CA GLU A 229 -12.01 -15.41 -13.28
C GLU A 229 -12.45 -13.94 -13.29
N GLN A 230 -13.01 -13.47 -14.40
CA GLN A 230 -13.58 -12.13 -14.45
C GLN A 230 -14.93 -12.15 -13.74
N GLN A 231 -15.07 -11.34 -12.70
CA GLN A 231 -16.34 -11.22 -11.99
C GLN A 231 -17.23 -10.24 -12.75
N LYS A 232 -18.35 -10.74 -13.27
CA LYS A 232 -19.36 -9.87 -13.88
C LYS A 232 -19.92 -8.94 -12.79
N PRO A 233 -20.15 -7.64 -13.10
CA PRO A 233 -20.74 -6.73 -12.14
C PRO A 233 -22.12 -7.28 -11.73
N GLY A 234 -22.31 -7.48 -10.42
CA GLY A 234 -23.64 -7.82 -9.88
C GLY A 234 -24.61 -6.66 -10.08
N GLU A 235 -25.91 -6.94 -10.17
CA GLU A 235 -26.96 -5.95 -10.47
C GLU A 235 -26.98 -4.75 -9.50
N ASP A 236 -26.45 -4.89 -8.28
CA ASP A 236 -26.35 -3.85 -7.25
C ASP A 236 -25.04 -3.02 -7.27
N GLU A 237 -24.04 -3.42 -8.05
CA GLU A 237 -22.77 -2.68 -8.13
C GLU A 237 -22.84 -1.59 -9.21
N ARG A 238 -23.17 -0.36 -8.79
CA ARG A 238 -23.09 0.83 -9.65
C ARG A 238 -21.68 0.95 -10.25
N LYS A 239 -21.57 0.77 -11.58
CA LYS A 239 -20.40 1.08 -12.45
C LYS A 239 -19.04 1.01 -11.72
N GLY A 240 -18.55 -0.19 -11.43
CA GLY A 240 -17.16 -0.42 -11.04
C GLY A 240 -16.29 -0.78 -12.25
N GLY A 241 -14.96 -0.65 -12.10
CA GLY A 241 -14.01 -1.19 -13.07
C GLY A 241 -14.08 -2.73 -13.20
N GLU A 242 -13.40 -3.28 -14.20
CA GLU A 242 -13.30 -4.73 -14.36
C GLU A 242 -12.58 -5.37 -13.17
N LYS A 243 -13.28 -6.28 -12.49
CA LYS A 243 -12.75 -7.00 -11.33
C LYS A 243 -12.36 -8.42 -11.70
N VAL A 244 -11.26 -8.87 -11.12
CA VAL A 244 -10.67 -10.16 -11.42
C VAL A 244 -10.52 -10.94 -10.13
N LEU A 245 -11.22 -12.08 -10.04
CA LEU A 245 -11.08 -13.03 -8.96
C LEU A 245 -9.90 -13.96 -9.26
N MET A 246 -8.87 -13.86 -8.43
CA MET A 246 -7.68 -14.68 -8.47
C MET A 246 -7.82 -15.82 -7.48
N THR A 247 -7.68 -17.06 -7.94
CA THR A 247 -7.66 -18.25 -7.08
C THR A 247 -6.35 -19.00 -7.25
N CYS A 248 -5.73 -19.39 -6.14
CA CYS A 248 -4.47 -20.12 -6.11
C CYS A 248 -4.49 -21.19 -5.02
N VAL A 249 -3.82 -22.31 -5.26
CA VAL A 249 -3.45 -23.27 -4.23
C VAL A 249 -2.02 -22.98 -3.82
N GLY A 250 -1.76 -22.79 -2.52
CA GLY A 250 -0.43 -22.49 -2.02
C GLY A 250 0.56 -23.65 -2.19
N ALA A 251 1.85 -23.34 -2.28
CA ALA A 251 2.94 -24.30 -2.43
C ALA A 251 3.15 -25.18 -1.19
N GLY A 252 2.58 -24.81 -0.04
CA GLY A 252 2.87 -25.45 1.25
C GLY A 252 4.21 -25.03 1.84
N TYR A 253 4.70 -23.84 1.49
CA TYR A 253 6.03 -23.41 1.92
C TYR A 253 6.08 -23.23 3.43
N SER A 254 7.07 -23.87 4.07
CA SER A 254 7.32 -23.72 5.50
C SER A 254 8.68 -23.09 5.73
N ASN A 255 8.74 -22.13 6.65
CA ASN A 255 9.98 -21.43 6.96
C ASN A 255 11.00 -22.39 7.60
N ILE A 256 12.10 -22.60 6.89
CA ILE A 256 13.18 -23.53 7.25
C ILE A 256 14.02 -22.98 8.42
N SER A 257 14.06 -21.65 8.62
CA SER A 257 14.90 -21.03 9.65
C SER A 257 14.36 -21.16 11.07
N LYS A 258 13.12 -21.62 11.24
CA LYS A 258 12.51 -21.83 12.55
C LYS A 258 12.53 -23.31 12.89
N THR A 259 13.35 -23.68 13.87
CA THR A 259 13.43 -25.05 14.39
C THR A 259 12.09 -25.48 15.01
N ILE A 260 11.75 -26.75 14.81
CA ILE A 260 10.60 -27.40 15.42
C ILE A 260 10.88 -27.49 16.92
N LYS A 261 10.04 -26.85 17.75
CA LYS A 261 9.93 -27.19 19.17
C LYS A 261 8.78 -28.18 19.32
#